data_AF-A0A6S7DE25-F1
#
_entry.id   AF-A0A6S7DE25-F1
#
_cell.length_a   1.000
_cell.length_b   1.000
_cell.length_c   1.000
_cell.angle_alpha   90.00
_cell.angle_beta   90.00
_cell.angle_gamma   90.00
#
_symmetry.space_group_name_H-M   'P 1'
#
loop_
_entity.id
_entity.type
_entity.pdbx_description
1 polymer ?
#
loop_
_entity_poly.entity_id
_entity_poly.type
_entity_poly.pdbx_seq_one_letter_code
_entity_poly.pdbx_strand_id
1 'polypeptide(L)'
;MTASQKKAWKEFASEMAWLNSSHRVLLRLACIWVARMDDPDADFGVSATQALSSILSKLGATPVDESKVAHDDGGEDDPDEKFFKRG
;
A
#
# COMPACT_ATOMS: atom_id res chain seq x y z
N MET A 1 -6.07 7.08 -17.00
CA MET A 1 -6.78 6.19 -16.08
C MET A 1 -8.27 6.30 -16.34
N THR A 2 -8.95 5.16 -16.49
CA THR A 2 -10.42 5.08 -16.64
C THR A 2 -11.15 5.48 -15.35
N ALA A 3 -12.47 5.55 -15.37
CA ALA A 3 -13.27 5.85 -14.17
C ALA A 3 -13.02 4.83 -13.04
N SER A 4 -13.07 3.53 -13.35
CA SER A 4 -12.81 2.46 -12.39
C SER A 4 -11.39 2.50 -11.83
N GLN A 5 -10.38 2.74 -12.67
CA GLN A 5 -9.00 2.90 -12.20
C GLN A 5 -8.83 4.12 -11.28
N LYS A 6 -9.51 5.24 -11.56
CA LYS A 6 -9.50 6.43 -10.70
C LYS A 6 -10.21 6.18 -9.36
N LYS A 7 -11.25 5.34 -9.35
CA LYS A 7 -11.92 4.90 -8.12
C LYS A 7 -10.95 4.09 -7.25
N ALA A 8 -10.33 3.05 -7.80
CA ALA A 8 -9.31 2.26 -7.11
C ALA A 8 -8.14 3.12 -6.60
N TRP A 9 -7.70 4.13 -7.36
CA TRP A 9 -6.67 5.07 -6.92
C TRP A 9 -7.07 5.80 -5.64
N LYS A 10 -8.30 6.29 -5.56
CA LYS A 10 -8.80 7.01 -4.38
C LYS A 10 -8.89 6.10 -3.17
N GLU A 11 -9.38 4.88 -3.34
CA GLU A 11 -9.49 3.87 -2.29
C GLU A 11 -8.11 3.54 -1.72
N PHE A 12 -7.16 3.15 -2.57
CA PHE A 12 -5.78 2.90 -2.15
C PHE A 12 -5.11 4.11 -1.49
N ALA A 13 -5.31 5.32 -2.02
CA ALA A 13 -4.73 6.51 -1.42
C ALA A 13 -5.34 6.85 -0.04
N SER A 14 -6.60 6.49 0.20
CA SER A 14 -7.24 6.65 1.51
C SER A 14 -6.86 5.55 2.51
N GLU A 15 -6.63 4.32 2.03
CA GLU A 15 -6.33 3.16 2.89
C GLU A 15 -4.84 3.06 3.23
N MET A 16 -3.97 3.58 2.36
CA MET A 16 -2.51 3.47 2.49
C MET A 16 -1.90 4.85 2.72
N ALA A 17 -2.11 5.40 3.92
CA ALA A 17 -1.67 6.75 4.28
C ALA A 17 -0.14 6.97 4.19
N TRP A 18 0.65 5.89 4.20
CA TRP A 18 2.12 5.93 4.06
C TRP A 18 2.62 6.11 2.62
N LEU A 19 1.74 6.05 1.62
CA LEU A 19 2.15 6.20 0.23
C LEU A 19 2.69 7.60 -0.04
N ASN A 20 3.63 7.65 -0.98
CA ASN A 20 4.29 8.88 -1.40
C ASN A 20 4.60 8.81 -2.91
N SER A 21 5.26 9.83 -3.44
CA SER A 21 5.49 9.96 -4.88
C SER A 21 6.26 8.79 -5.51
N SER A 22 7.13 8.10 -4.76
CA SER A 22 7.91 6.95 -5.28
C SER A 22 7.02 5.75 -5.61
N HIS A 23 5.93 5.56 -4.87
CA HIS A 23 4.99 4.45 -5.04
C HIS A 23 4.06 4.60 -6.25
N ARG A 24 4.02 5.80 -6.86
CA ARG A 24 3.04 6.17 -7.90
C ARG A 24 2.97 5.18 -9.06
N VAL A 25 4.10 4.61 -9.48
CA VAL A 25 4.14 3.66 -10.60
C VAL A 25 3.49 2.33 -10.22
N LEU A 26 3.84 1.78 -9.06
CA LEU A 26 3.24 0.55 -8.52
C LEU A 26 1.75 0.73 -8.23
N LEU A 27 1.37 1.87 -7.64
CA LEU A 27 -0.03 2.20 -7.38
C LEU A 27 -0.86 2.28 -8.67
N ARG A 28 -0.30 2.85 -9.75
CA ARG A 28 -0.98 2.86 -11.06
C ARG A 28 -1.21 1.45 -11.60
N LEU A 29 -0.24 0.55 -11.45
CA LEU A 29 -0.39 -0.85 -11.86
C LEU A 29 -1.46 -1.56 -11.02
N ALA A 30 -1.47 -1.36 -9.69
CA ALA A 30 -2.50 -1.91 -8.82
C ALA A 30 -3.91 -1.46 -9.27
N CYS A 31 -4.09 -0.17 -9.59
CA CYS A 31 -5.37 0.37 -10.06
C CYS A 31 -5.84 -0.26 -11.37
N ILE A 32 -4.91 -0.62 -12.28
CA ILE A 32 -5.25 -1.30 -13.54
C ILE A 32 -5.79 -2.70 -13.25
N TRP A 33 -5.12 -3.45 -12.37
CA TRP A 33 -5.51 -4.82 -12.04
C TRP A 33 -6.79 -4.88 -11.22
N VAL A 34 -6.98 -4.00 -10.24
CA VAL A 34 -8.25 -3.92 -9.48
C VAL A 34 -9.41 -3.56 -10.39
N ALA A 35 -9.25 -2.56 -11.26
CA ALA A 35 -10.31 -2.21 -12.20
C ALA A 35 -10.66 -3.34 -13.18
N ARG A 36 -9.69 -4.22 -13.50
CA ARG A 36 -9.92 -5.42 -14.31
C ARG A 36 -10.57 -6.54 -13.49
N MET A 37 -10.23 -6.67 -12.20
CA MET A 37 -10.86 -7.62 -11.29
C MET A 37 -12.35 -7.31 -11.07
N ASP A 38 -12.71 -6.02 -11.05
CA ASP A 38 -14.09 -5.55 -10.89
C ASP A 38 -14.92 -5.59 -12.18
N ASP A 39 -14.30 -5.87 -13.33
CA ASP A 39 -14.97 -5.96 -14.62
C ASP A 39 -15.52 -7.39 -14.82
N PRO A 40 -16.86 -7.59 -14.85
CA PRO A 40 -17.46 -8.92 -14.91
C PRO A 40 -17.17 -9.66 -16.23
N ASP A 41 -16.83 -8.93 -17.29
CA ASP A 41 -16.51 -9.49 -18.60
C ASP A 41 -15.00 -9.73 -18.79
N ALA A 42 -14.18 -9.30 -17.84
CA ALA A 42 -12.73 -9.43 -17.93
C ALA A 42 -12.25 -10.79 -17.40
N ASP A 43 -11.40 -11.46 -18.19
CA ASP A 43 -10.63 -12.59 -17.69
C ASP A 43 -9.59 -12.11 -16.67
N PHE A 44 -9.82 -12.43 -15.40
CA PHE A 44 -8.92 -12.17 -14.29
C PHE A 44 -8.23 -13.46 -13.85
N GLY A 45 -7.35 -13.97 -14.72
CA GLY A 45 -6.64 -15.22 -14.49
C GLY A 45 -5.57 -15.19 -13.39
N VAL A 46 -4.96 -16.34 -13.15
CA VAL A 46 -3.94 -16.56 -12.10
C VAL A 46 -2.76 -15.59 -12.23
N SER A 47 -2.30 -15.31 -13.45
CA SER A 47 -1.18 -14.40 -13.69
C SER A 47 -1.49 -12.96 -13.25
N ALA A 48 -2.71 -12.49 -13.50
CA ALA A 48 -3.20 -11.19 -13.05
C ALA A 48 -3.29 -11.12 -11.53
N THR A 49 -3.79 -12.18 -10.90
CA THR A 49 -3.89 -12.31 -9.44
C THR A 49 -2.51 -12.29 -8.78
N GLN A 50 -1.55 -13.04 -9.33
CA GLN A 50 -0.16 -13.06 -8.85
C GLN A 50 0.52 -11.71 -9.03
N ALA A 51 0.31 -11.04 -10.16
CA ALA A 51 0.84 -9.71 -10.41
C ALA A 51 0.30 -8.70 -9.39
N LEU A 52 -1.02 -8.69 -9.16
CA LEU A 52 -1.65 -7.82 -8.17
C LEU A 52 -1.13 -8.10 -6.75
N SER A 53 -1.08 -9.37 -6.34
CA SER A 53 -0.52 -9.77 -5.04
C SER A 53 0.91 -9.26 -4.85
N SER A 54 1.77 -9.44 -5.86
CA SER A 54 3.17 -8.97 -5.80
C SER A 54 3.28 -7.44 -5.74
N ILE A 55 2.38 -6.70 -6.38
CA ILE A 55 2.35 -5.23 -6.31
C ILE A 55 1.92 -4.79 -4.91
N LEU A 56 0.87 -5.41 -4.34
CA LEU A 56 0.38 -5.08 -3.00
C LEU A 56 1.44 -5.33 -1.93
N SER A 57 2.16 -6.46 -2.00
CA SER A 57 3.31 -6.71 -1.10
C SER A 57 4.40 -5.63 -1.20
N LYS A 58 4.68 -5.10 -2.39
CA LYS A 58 5.66 -4.02 -2.57
C LYS A 58 5.14 -2.65 -2.10
N LEU A 59 3.82 -2.49 -2.02
CA LEU A 59 3.18 -1.27 -1.52
C LEU A 59 3.00 -1.29 0.01
N GLY A 60 3.35 -2.38 0.69
CA GLY A 60 3.07 -2.55 2.12
C GLY A 60 1.58 -2.75 2.41
N ALA A 61 0.83 -3.28 1.43
CA ALA A 61 -0.63 -3.38 1.45
C ALA A 61 -1.14 -4.78 1.84
N THR A 62 -0.30 -5.61 2.48
CA THR A 62 -0.73 -6.95 2.93
C THR A 62 -1.07 -6.92 4.42
N PRO A 63 -1.94 -7.82 4.93
CA PRO A 63 -2.28 -7.88 6.35
C PRO A 63 -1.06 -8.04 7.28
N VAL A 64 0.03 -8.61 6.76
CA VAL A 64 1.31 -8.72 7.49
C VAL A 64 2.04 -7.38 7.56
N ASP A 65 1.92 -6.55 6.52
CA ASP A 65 2.48 -5.19 6.52
C ASP A 65 1.69 -4.26 7.44
N GLU A 66 0.36 -4.41 7.51
CA GLU A 66 -0.50 -3.67 8.45
C GLU A 66 -0.03 -3.85 9.91
N SER A 67 0.43 -5.05 10.28
CA SER A 67 1.00 -5.33 11.62
C SER A 67 2.41 -4.75 11.87
N LYS A 68 3.07 -4.22 10.84
CA LYS A 68 4.41 -3.60 10.90
C LYS A 68 4.37 -2.09 10.68
N VAL A 69 3.25 -1.57 10.20
CA VAL A 69 2.93 -0.15 10.33
C VAL A 69 2.75 0.06 11.83
N ALA A 70 3.81 0.53 12.49
CA ALA A 70 3.67 1.07 13.82
C ALA A 70 2.57 2.14 13.74
N HIS A 71 1.37 1.80 14.21
CA HIS A 71 0.51 2.82 14.79
C HIS A 71 1.40 3.42 15.87
N ASP A 72 1.93 4.61 15.63
CA ASP A 72 2.62 5.41 16.64
C ASP A 72 1.60 5.73 17.73
N ASP A 73 1.28 4.71 18.55
CA ASP A 73 0.72 4.86 19.87
C ASP A 73 1.89 5.41 20.68
N GLY A 74 1.94 6.74 20.70
CA GLY A 74 3.11 7.52 21.06
C GLY A 74 3.92 6.98 22.22
N GLY A 75 5.23 6.87 21.99
CA GLY A 75 6.23 6.73 23.04
C GLY A 75 6.98 5.42 23.02
N GLU A 76 7.76 5.17 21.97
CA GLU A 76 9.03 4.47 22.19
C GLU A 76 10.03 5.51 22.68
N ASP A 77 10.19 5.59 24.01
CA ASP A 77 11.34 6.26 24.64
C ASP A 77 12.62 5.65 24.04
N ASP A 78 13.31 6.43 23.22
CA ASP A 78 14.61 6.06 22.67
C ASP A 78 15.54 5.67 23.84
N PRO A 79 15.98 4.41 23.96
CA PRO A 79 16.88 4.01 25.04
C PRO A 79 18.19 4.81 25.03
N ASP A 80 18.53 5.45 23.92
CA ASP A 80 19.73 6.27 23.74
C ASP A 80 19.55 7.72 24.26
N GLU A 81 18.32 8.21 24.48
CA GLU A 81 18.07 9.55 25.07
C GLU A 81 18.72 9.71 26.46
N LYS A 82 18.94 8.59 27.16
CA LYS A 82 19.57 8.51 28.48
C LYS A 82 21.06 8.88 28.44
N PHE A 83 21.70 8.71 27.28
CA PHE A 83 23.13 8.97 27.08
C PHE A 83 23.41 10.41 26.62
N PHE A 84 22.43 11.10 26.04
CA PHE A 84 22.60 12.47 25.54
C PHE A 84 22.25 13.58 26.55
N LYS A 85 21.62 13.25 27.70
CA LYS A 85 21.25 14.25 28.74
C LYS A 85 22.36 14.56 29.76
N ARG A 86 23.63 14.28 29.44
CA ARG A 86 24.77 14.73 30.26
C ARG A 86 25.92 15.25 29.39
N GLY A 87 25.86 16.53 29.05
CA GLY A 87 26.93 17.31 28.43
C GLY A 87 26.64 18.79 28.55
#